data_AF-K2AID5-F1
#
_entry.id   AF-K2AID5-F1
#
_cell.length_a   1.000
_cell.length_b   1.000
_cell.length_c   1.000
_cell.angle_alpha   90.00
_cell.angle_beta   90.00
_cell.angle_gamma   90.00
#
_symmetry.space_group_name_H-M   'P 1'
#
loop_
_entity.id
_entity.type
_entity.pdbx_description
1 polymer ?
#
loop_
_entity_poly.entity_id
_entity_poly.type
_entity_poly.pdbx_seq_one_letter_code
_entity_poly.pdbx_strand_id
1 'polypeptide(L)'
;MVLAISPMFIMFDSIKAEVGFWFSDQSSMDTSEAQDEGILEENTQKKDGGSVIQTLDRDQDGLVDYLETGLYMTDPLDTDTDKDGFKDGEEVKAGYDPKSHFKSKIDLDDDMLPDSLEIDKIGTDPNNADTDSDGVKDGEEVTSGTDPKSDKVARINPDLYEYRLKIPKINTDAPIIFTETKDESEIYEALKHGYAHYANTAIPPETGTTVIFCHSSGRFGSKGEYDTLCAKVDELERGDVFTLEGGNTKFEYRVTSVKNDYDPADPKIFRKTNRPNLDIISCYPVGTNHKRIVVRSEMVQK
;
A
#
# COMPACT_ATOMS: atom_id res chain seq x y z
N MET A 1 45.86 -9.83 3.10
CA MET A 1 44.65 -10.68 3.09
C MET A 1 43.49 -9.75 3.42
N VAL A 2 42.88 -9.16 2.39
CA VAL A 2 41.79 -8.17 2.53
C VAL A 2 40.53 -8.91 2.12
N LEU A 3 39.66 -9.16 3.08
CA LEU A 3 38.33 -9.74 2.85
C LEU A 3 37.46 -8.64 2.23
N ALA A 4 37.15 -8.81 0.94
CA ALA A 4 36.19 -7.98 0.23
C ALA A 4 34.78 -8.36 0.69
N ILE A 5 34.06 -7.38 1.22
CA ILE A 5 32.66 -7.48 1.62
C ILE A 5 31.84 -7.57 0.32
N SER A 6 31.08 -8.66 0.17
CA SER A 6 30.27 -8.95 -1.02
C SER A 6 29.18 -7.89 -1.21
N PRO A 7 28.91 -7.40 -2.44
CA PRO A 7 27.82 -6.47 -2.68
C PRO A 7 26.48 -7.17 -2.47
N MET A 8 25.65 -6.50 -1.68
CA MET A 8 24.27 -6.79 -1.32
C MET A 8 23.41 -6.86 -2.60
N PHE A 9 22.80 -8.02 -2.86
CA PHE A 9 21.78 -8.22 -3.90
C PHE A 9 20.61 -7.27 -3.62
N ILE A 10 20.28 -6.37 -4.54
CA ILE A 10 19.07 -5.54 -4.46
C ILE A 10 18.35 -5.65 -5.81
N MET A 11 17.08 -6.06 -5.70
CA MET A 11 15.95 -5.86 -6.61
C MET A 11 15.91 -6.62 -7.94
N PHE A 12 15.07 -7.66 -7.93
CA PHE A 12 14.51 -8.38 -9.09
C PHE A 12 15.44 -9.32 -9.88
N ASP A 13 16.36 -10.02 -9.23
CA ASP A 13 17.01 -11.22 -9.81
C ASP A 13 16.44 -12.55 -9.25
N SER A 14 15.47 -12.48 -8.33
CA SER A 14 14.80 -13.66 -7.75
C SER A 14 13.56 -14.15 -8.52
N ILE A 15 13.20 -13.55 -9.66
CA ILE A 15 12.27 -14.18 -10.63
C ILE A 15 13.06 -15.17 -11.51
N LYS A 16 13.70 -16.14 -10.84
CA LYS A 16 14.22 -17.39 -11.42
C LYS A 16 13.99 -18.54 -10.44
N ALA A 17 12.73 -18.81 -10.14
CA ALA A 17 12.17 -20.10 -9.70
C ALA A 17 10.69 -19.83 -9.37
N GLU A 18 9.81 -19.76 -10.36
CA GLU A 18 8.78 -20.80 -10.53
C GLU A 18 8.25 -20.85 -11.98
N VAL A 19 9.18 -20.87 -12.95
CA VAL A 19 8.87 -21.26 -14.33
C VAL A 19 9.74 -22.44 -14.71
N GLY A 20 9.33 -23.64 -14.27
CA GLY A 20 10.01 -24.87 -14.66
C GLY A 20 9.92 -26.02 -13.68
N PHE A 21 8.74 -26.39 -13.21
CA PHE A 21 8.39 -27.77 -12.87
C PHE A 21 6.86 -27.88 -12.91
N TRP A 22 6.31 -29.04 -13.25
CA TRP A 22 4.88 -29.33 -13.54
C TRP A 22 4.46 -29.24 -15.01
N PHE A 23 5.05 -30.12 -15.84
CA PHE A 23 4.26 -30.85 -16.84
C PHE A 23 4.34 -32.35 -16.52
N SER A 24 3.17 -32.93 -16.24
CA SER A 24 2.74 -34.34 -16.07
C SER A 24 1.97 -34.41 -14.76
N ASP A 25 0.69 -34.74 -14.67
CA ASP A 25 -0.09 -35.69 -15.43
C ASP A 25 -1.60 -35.43 -15.18
N GLN A 26 -2.45 -36.03 -16.00
CA GLN A 26 -3.88 -35.79 -16.15
C GLN A 26 -4.78 -36.12 -14.95
N SER A 27 -5.91 -35.43 -14.84
CA SER A 27 -7.30 -35.98 -14.72
C SER A 27 -8.25 -34.83 -14.36
N SER A 28 -9.04 -34.31 -15.31
CA SER A 28 -10.40 -34.75 -15.69
C SER A 28 -11.52 -34.08 -14.89
N MET A 29 -12.47 -33.48 -15.63
CA MET A 29 -13.86 -33.13 -15.24
C MET A 29 -13.98 -31.88 -14.34
N ASP A 30 -14.96 -30.99 -14.48
CA ASP A 30 -16.16 -30.91 -15.31
C ASP A 30 -16.54 -29.41 -15.46
N THR A 31 -17.21 -29.09 -16.55
CA THR A 31 -17.74 -27.76 -16.88
C THR A 31 -19.18 -27.64 -16.40
N SER A 32 -19.54 -26.56 -15.71
CA SER A 32 -20.92 -26.06 -15.77
C SER A 32 -21.01 -24.56 -15.51
N GLU A 33 -21.58 -23.91 -16.51
CA GLU A 33 -22.00 -22.52 -16.60
C GLU A 33 -23.04 -22.14 -15.53
N ALA A 34 -23.01 -20.89 -15.08
CA ALA A 34 -24.20 -20.18 -14.64
C ALA A 34 -24.07 -18.71 -15.04
N GLN A 35 -24.84 -18.36 -16.08
CA GLN A 35 -25.25 -17.00 -16.41
C GLN A 35 -26.41 -16.64 -15.49
N ASP A 36 -26.44 -15.44 -14.90
CA ASP A 36 -27.69 -14.72 -14.74
C ASP A 36 -27.47 -13.21 -14.68
N GLU A 37 -28.33 -12.49 -15.40
CA GLU A 37 -28.31 -11.06 -15.63
C GLU A 37 -29.23 -10.34 -14.64
N GLY A 38 -28.93 -9.07 -14.33
CA GLY A 38 -29.86 -8.26 -13.53
C GLY A 38 -29.40 -6.83 -13.27
N ILE A 39 -29.38 -5.99 -14.31
CA ILE A 39 -29.31 -4.53 -14.17
C ILE A 39 -30.70 -4.00 -13.83
N LEU A 40 -30.84 -3.23 -12.75
CA LEU A 40 -31.82 -2.14 -12.64
C LEU A 40 -31.16 -0.91 -11.99
N GLU A 41 -31.13 0.17 -12.75
CA GLU A 41 -30.75 1.52 -12.33
C GLU A 41 -31.86 2.16 -11.48
N GLU A 42 -31.53 2.88 -10.41
CA GLU A 42 -31.86 4.32 -10.32
C GLU A 42 -31.09 5.09 -9.22
N ASN A 43 -30.37 6.10 -9.70
CA ASN A 43 -29.98 7.40 -9.11
C ASN A 43 -30.22 7.69 -7.62
N THR A 44 -29.12 8.04 -6.92
CA THR A 44 -29.03 9.34 -6.20
C THR A 44 -27.58 9.84 -6.12
N GLN A 45 -27.44 11.16 -6.10
CA GLN A 45 -26.21 11.91 -6.39
C GLN A 45 -25.21 12.03 -5.23
N LYS A 46 -23.92 11.95 -5.60
CA LYS A 46 -22.75 12.77 -5.19
C LYS A 46 -22.03 12.54 -3.85
N LYS A 47 -20.70 12.37 -4.02
CA LYS A 47 -19.54 12.56 -3.09
C LYS A 47 -19.40 11.42 -2.08
N ASP A 48 -18.30 10.68 -1.95
CA ASP A 48 -16.88 10.99 -2.09
C ASP A 48 -16.11 9.89 -2.82
N GLY A 49 -15.06 10.27 -3.55
CA GLY A 49 -14.11 9.35 -4.18
C GLY A 49 -12.95 8.99 -3.25
N GLY A 50 -13.27 8.46 -2.07
CA GLY A 50 -12.31 7.76 -1.21
C GLY A 50 -12.04 6.36 -1.77
N SER A 51 -10.86 5.83 -1.48
CA SER A 51 -10.45 4.47 -1.86
C SER A 51 -11.54 3.45 -1.49
N VAL A 52 -12.16 2.81 -2.48
CA VAL A 52 -13.28 1.88 -2.27
C VAL A 52 -12.88 0.69 -1.38
N ILE A 53 -11.59 0.43 -1.17
CA ILE A 53 -11.08 -0.62 -0.28
C ILE A 53 -10.97 -0.16 1.20
N GLN A 54 -10.70 1.12 1.46
CA GLN A 54 -10.55 1.65 2.84
C GLN A 54 -11.89 2.09 3.46
N THR A 55 -12.94 2.22 2.65
CA THR A 55 -14.28 2.60 3.11
C THR A 55 -15.33 1.53 2.80
N LEU A 56 -14.92 0.33 2.41
CA LEU A 56 -15.86 -0.77 2.23
C LEU A 56 -16.26 -1.29 3.61
N ASP A 57 -17.56 -1.23 3.86
CA ASP A 57 -18.25 -1.74 5.04
C ASP A 57 -19.51 -2.41 4.46
N ARG A 58 -19.37 -3.70 4.12
CA ARG A 58 -20.36 -4.43 3.30
C ARG A 58 -21.65 -4.70 4.06
N ASP A 59 -21.58 -4.90 5.35
CA ASP A 59 -22.72 -5.20 6.20
C ASP A 59 -23.22 -3.98 7.00
N GLN A 60 -22.50 -2.86 6.94
CA GLN A 60 -22.87 -1.55 7.50
C GLN A 60 -22.98 -1.57 9.02
N ASP A 61 -22.06 -2.27 9.66
CA ASP A 61 -21.97 -2.37 11.11
C ASP A 61 -21.03 -1.30 11.72
N GLY A 62 -20.20 -0.67 10.89
CA GLY A 62 -19.24 0.36 11.27
C GLY A 62 -17.79 -0.12 11.40
N LEU A 63 -17.51 -1.40 11.15
CA LEU A 63 -16.20 -1.99 10.95
C LEU A 63 -15.96 -2.20 9.45
N VAL A 64 -14.83 -1.73 8.94
CA VAL A 64 -14.52 -1.83 7.50
C VAL A 64 -13.92 -3.20 7.19
N ASP A 65 -14.28 -3.78 6.04
CA ASP A 65 -13.98 -5.16 5.63
C ASP A 65 -12.51 -5.58 5.77
N TYR A 66 -11.57 -4.65 5.58
CA TYR A 66 -10.15 -4.95 5.70
C TYR A 66 -9.70 -5.11 7.17
N LEU A 67 -10.32 -4.39 8.12
CA LEU A 67 -10.09 -4.58 9.55
C LEU A 67 -10.73 -5.89 10.00
N GLU A 68 -11.92 -6.19 9.50
CA GLU A 68 -12.61 -7.44 9.77
C GLU A 68 -11.78 -8.65 9.36
N THR A 69 -11.26 -8.67 8.14
CA THR A 69 -10.48 -9.81 7.65
C THR A 69 -9.02 -9.82 8.09
N GLY A 70 -8.42 -8.66 8.33
CA GLY A 70 -6.99 -8.52 8.60
C GLY A 70 -6.61 -8.48 10.07
N LEU A 71 -7.48 -7.89 10.90
CA LEU A 71 -7.16 -7.55 12.29
C LEU A 71 -8.04 -8.34 13.27
N TYR A 72 -9.36 -8.15 13.16
CA TYR A 72 -10.33 -8.71 14.11
C TYR A 72 -10.79 -10.12 13.74
N MET A 73 -10.58 -10.54 12.49
CA MET A 73 -10.94 -11.85 11.96
C MET A 73 -12.45 -12.15 12.03
N THR A 74 -13.30 -11.14 11.84
CA THR A 74 -14.77 -11.20 11.75
C THR A 74 -15.24 -11.49 10.31
N ASP A 75 -16.55 -11.67 10.10
CA ASP A 75 -17.15 -11.93 8.78
C ASP A 75 -17.69 -10.62 8.16
N PRO A 76 -17.11 -10.11 7.05
CA PRO A 76 -17.54 -8.84 6.43
C PRO A 76 -18.96 -8.78 5.86
N LEU A 77 -19.73 -9.85 6.01
CA LEU A 77 -21.10 -9.96 5.56
C LEU A 77 -22.08 -10.20 6.72
N ASP A 78 -21.60 -10.23 7.97
CA ASP A 78 -22.38 -10.54 9.17
C ASP A 78 -22.13 -9.48 10.26
N THR A 79 -23.10 -8.57 10.46
CA THR A 79 -22.96 -7.40 11.34
C THR A 79 -22.72 -7.70 12.83
N ASP A 80 -22.73 -8.97 13.23
CA ASP A 80 -22.64 -9.50 14.59
C ASP A 80 -22.10 -10.93 14.47
N THR A 81 -20.77 -11.05 14.36
CA THR A 81 -20.07 -12.31 14.02
C THR A 81 -20.32 -13.39 15.07
N ASP A 82 -20.41 -13.02 16.35
CA ASP A 82 -20.53 -13.97 17.46
C ASP A 82 -21.96 -14.19 17.98
N LYS A 83 -22.90 -13.36 17.53
CA LYS A 83 -24.36 -13.46 17.74
C LYS A 83 -24.77 -13.21 19.17
N ASP A 84 -24.05 -12.32 19.86
CA ASP A 84 -24.36 -11.90 21.23
C ASP A 84 -25.29 -10.68 21.30
N GLY A 85 -25.56 -10.04 20.15
CA GLY A 85 -26.46 -8.92 20.00
C GLY A 85 -25.79 -7.54 20.00
N PHE A 86 -24.46 -7.47 20.01
CA PHE A 86 -23.69 -6.28 19.68
C PHE A 86 -23.10 -6.38 18.27
N LYS A 87 -22.89 -5.24 17.61
CA LYS A 87 -22.27 -5.24 16.29
C LYS A 87 -20.76 -5.28 16.39
N ASP A 88 -20.06 -5.94 15.48
CA ASP A 88 -18.60 -6.06 15.52
C ASP A 88 -17.93 -4.67 15.58
N GLY A 89 -18.38 -3.72 14.75
CA GLY A 89 -17.91 -2.35 14.76
C GLY A 89 -18.23 -1.56 16.04
N GLU A 90 -19.33 -1.87 16.73
CA GLU A 90 -19.65 -1.27 18.02
C GLU A 90 -18.74 -1.82 19.14
N GLU A 91 -18.46 -3.11 19.11
CA GLU A 91 -17.60 -3.79 20.08
C GLU A 91 -16.16 -3.35 19.95
N VAL A 92 -15.61 -3.37 18.73
CA VAL A 92 -14.26 -2.91 18.42
C VAL A 92 -14.05 -1.47 18.88
N LYS A 93 -14.99 -0.58 18.55
CA LYS A 93 -14.91 0.83 18.97
C LYS A 93 -14.95 1.02 20.49
N ALA A 94 -15.55 0.07 21.20
CA ALA A 94 -15.60 0.06 22.65
C ALA A 94 -14.48 -0.79 23.29
N GLY A 95 -13.55 -1.31 22.49
CA GLY A 95 -12.39 -2.10 22.91
C GLY A 95 -12.72 -3.54 23.30
N TYR A 96 -13.82 -4.11 22.80
CA TYR A 96 -14.27 -5.47 23.08
C TYR A 96 -14.01 -6.43 21.91
N ASP A 97 -13.93 -7.73 22.21
CA ASP A 97 -13.71 -8.81 21.25
C ASP A 97 -14.98 -9.14 20.45
N PRO A 98 -15.05 -8.83 19.14
CA PRO A 98 -16.24 -9.08 18.32
C PRO A 98 -16.46 -10.56 17.97
N LYS A 99 -15.60 -11.46 18.47
CA LYS A 99 -15.69 -12.91 18.22
C LYS A 99 -16.05 -13.69 19.47
N SER A 100 -16.35 -13.01 20.56
CA SER A 100 -16.60 -13.61 21.86
C SER A 100 -17.90 -13.08 22.46
N HIS A 101 -18.91 -13.94 22.45
CA HIS A 101 -20.19 -13.72 23.13
C HIS A 101 -20.07 -13.34 24.62
N PHE A 102 -18.89 -13.52 25.22
CA PHE A 102 -18.57 -12.91 26.50
C PHE A 102 -17.81 -11.61 26.30
N LYS A 103 -18.41 -10.51 26.77
CA LYS A 103 -17.81 -9.18 26.84
C LYS A 103 -16.40 -9.19 27.45
N SER A 104 -15.40 -9.21 26.57
CA SER A 104 -13.98 -9.32 26.91
C SER A 104 -13.24 -8.12 26.31
N LYS A 105 -12.60 -7.30 27.16
CA LYS A 105 -11.81 -6.16 26.66
C LYS A 105 -10.52 -6.69 26.04
N ILE A 106 -10.19 -6.26 24.82
CA ILE A 106 -9.01 -6.70 24.07
C ILE A 106 -8.15 -5.55 23.54
N ASP A 107 -8.57 -4.31 23.74
CA ASP A 107 -7.83 -3.09 23.40
C ASP A 107 -7.81 -2.24 24.67
N LEU A 108 -6.66 -2.16 25.33
CA LEU A 108 -6.54 -1.62 26.68
C LEU A 108 -6.37 -0.09 26.71
N ASP A 109 -5.74 0.50 25.69
CA ASP A 109 -5.51 1.94 25.57
C ASP A 109 -6.40 2.66 24.53
N ASP A 110 -7.35 1.93 23.94
CA ASP A 110 -8.41 2.40 23.05
C ASP A 110 -7.87 3.06 21.77
N ASP A 111 -6.88 2.41 21.15
CA ASP A 111 -6.21 2.87 19.94
C ASP A 111 -6.60 2.09 18.66
N MET A 112 -7.53 1.13 18.79
CA MET A 112 -8.00 0.22 17.74
C MET A 112 -6.99 -0.86 17.34
N LEU A 113 -5.98 -1.12 18.17
CA LEU A 113 -5.06 -2.24 18.02
C LEU A 113 -5.31 -3.25 19.16
N PRO A 114 -5.62 -4.53 18.87
CA PRO A 114 -5.81 -5.50 19.94
C PRO A 114 -4.50 -5.80 20.69
N ASP A 115 -4.54 -5.82 22.04
CA ASP A 115 -3.41 -6.10 22.96
C ASP A 115 -2.60 -7.34 22.52
N SER A 116 -3.31 -8.36 22.04
CA SER A 116 -2.67 -9.60 21.57
C SER A 116 -1.79 -9.38 20.33
N LEU A 117 -2.20 -8.50 19.42
CA LEU A 117 -1.43 -8.18 18.23
C LEU A 117 -0.23 -7.27 18.56
N GLU A 118 -0.45 -6.31 19.45
CA GLU A 118 0.58 -5.44 20.01
C GLU A 118 1.71 -6.25 20.63
N ILE A 119 1.37 -7.20 21.51
CA ILE A 119 2.38 -8.02 22.19
C ILE A 119 3.02 -9.04 21.24
N ASP A 120 2.22 -9.77 20.47
CA ASP A 120 2.70 -10.97 19.77
C ASP A 120 3.36 -10.68 18.42
N LYS A 121 2.98 -9.59 17.73
CA LYS A 121 3.47 -9.32 16.36
C LYS A 121 4.17 -7.98 16.20
N ILE A 122 3.67 -6.92 16.84
CA ILE A 122 4.09 -5.55 16.53
C ILE A 122 5.17 -5.07 17.50
N GLY A 123 5.00 -5.35 18.78
CA GLY A 123 5.90 -4.97 19.88
C GLY A 123 5.67 -3.55 20.40
N THR A 124 4.43 -3.06 20.37
CA THR A 124 3.97 -1.81 21.02
C THR A 124 3.61 -2.05 22.49
N ASP A 125 3.32 -0.99 23.24
CA ASP A 125 2.86 -1.09 24.65
C ASP A 125 1.33 -1.00 24.72
N PRO A 126 0.61 -2.07 25.11
CA PRO A 126 -0.86 -2.07 25.19
C PRO A 126 -1.49 -1.08 26.17
N ASN A 127 -0.67 -0.32 26.90
CA ASN A 127 -1.13 0.72 27.81
C ASN A 127 -0.83 2.13 27.28
N ASN A 128 -0.32 2.23 26.05
CA ASN A 128 0.13 3.47 25.45
C ASN A 128 -0.21 3.52 23.97
N ALA A 129 -1.35 4.16 23.67
CA ALA A 129 -1.92 4.32 22.34
C ALA A 129 -1.02 4.98 21.29
N ASP A 130 0.17 5.46 21.65
CA ASP A 130 1.17 6.13 20.79
C ASP A 130 2.56 5.76 21.37
N THR A 131 3.06 4.58 20.98
CA THR A 131 4.24 3.95 21.56
C THR A 131 5.51 4.77 21.34
N ASP A 132 5.65 5.43 20.19
CA ASP A 132 6.82 6.25 19.88
C ASP A 132 6.66 7.75 20.18
N SER A 133 5.47 8.16 20.63
CA SER A 133 5.12 9.52 21.03
C SER A 133 5.27 10.53 19.91
N ASP A 134 4.92 10.15 18.68
CA ASP A 134 4.98 11.01 17.50
C ASP A 134 3.65 11.71 17.15
N GLY A 135 2.58 11.30 17.84
CA GLY A 135 1.26 11.92 17.78
C GLY A 135 0.27 11.18 16.88
N VAL A 136 0.65 10.06 16.26
CA VAL A 136 -0.27 9.12 15.61
C VAL A 136 -0.43 7.90 16.51
N LYS A 137 -1.61 7.26 16.48
CA LYS A 137 -1.87 6.09 17.32
C LYS A 137 -1.29 4.82 16.71
N ASP A 138 -0.86 3.86 17.52
CA ASP A 138 -0.24 2.63 17.01
C ASP A 138 -1.19 1.86 16.07
N GLY A 139 -2.47 1.75 16.43
CA GLY A 139 -3.50 1.15 15.57
C GLY A 139 -3.73 1.87 14.24
N GLU A 140 -3.59 3.19 14.22
CA GLU A 140 -3.68 4.00 12.99
C GLU A 140 -2.46 3.77 12.09
N GLU A 141 -1.26 3.67 12.67
CA GLU A 141 -0.02 3.38 11.94
C GLU A 141 -0.02 1.97 11.36
N VAL A 142 -0.44 0.97 12.13
CA VAL A 142 -0.55 -0.42 11.67
C VAL A 142 -1.53 -0.55 10.52
N THR A 143 -2.68 0.12 10.64
CA THR A 143 -3.71 0.19 9.59
C THR A 143 -3.17 0.87 8.32
N SER A 144 -2.28 1.84 8.49
CA SER A 144 -1.69 2.60 7.39
C SER A 144 -0.37 2.00 6.86
N GLY A 145 0.12 0.93 7.48
CA GLY A 145 1.31 0.19 7.07
C GLY A 145 2.65 0.78 7.55
N THR A 146 2.66 1.55 8.64
CA THR A 146 3.87 2.14 9.24
C THR A 146 4.24 1.57 10.61
N ASP A 147 5.44 1.91 11.09
CA ASP A 147 6.05 1.43 12.33
C ASP A 147 5.48 2.25 13.48
N PRO A 148 4.67 1.66 14.36
CA PRO A 148 4.22 2.32 15.59
C PRO A 148 5.34 2.54 16.61
N LYS A 149 6.60 2.35 16.21
CA LYS A 149 7.80 2.51 17.03
C LYS A 149 8.79 3.49 16.40
N SER A 150 8.43 4.17 15.31
CA SER A 150 9.30 5.09 14.59
C SER A 150 8.70 6.48 14.39
N ASP A 151 9.14 7.40 15.26
CA ASP A 151 8.74 8.81 15.34
C ASP A 151 9.03 9.72 14.13
N LYS A 152 9.42 9.13 13.00
CA LYS A 152 9.83 9.82 11.78
C LYS A 152 8.66 10.13 10.87
N VAL A 153 7.56 9.37 10.91
CA VAL A 153 6.50 9.51 9.93
C VAL A 153 5.52 10.62 10.36
N ALA A 154 4.97 10.61 11.59
CA ALA A 154 4.01 11.63 11.98
C ALA A 154 4.61 13.02 12.17
N ARG A 155 5.88 13.11 12.59
CA ARG A 155 6.57 14.41 12.71
C ARG A 155 6.65 15.19 11.39
N ILE A 156 6.48 14.52 10.26
CA ILE A 156 6.64 15.10 8.93
C ILE A 156 5.30 15.55 8.35
N ASN A 157 4.23 14.74 8.45
CA ASN A 157 2.85 15.14 8.12
C ASN A 157 1.81 14.06 8.53
N PRO A 158 0.81 14.37 9.38
CA PRO A 158 -0.23 13.41 9.77
C PRO A 158 -1.11 12.94 8.60
N ASP A 159 -1.22 13.72 7.52
CA ASP A 159 -1.97 13.35 6.32
C ASP A 159 -1.18 12.36 5.43
N LEU A 160 -0.03 11.84 5.87
CA LEU A 160 0.87 11.01 5.04
C LEU A 160 0.17 9.78 4.46
N TYR A 161 -0.72 9.19 5.24
CA TYR A 161 -1.47 7.98 4.92
C TYR A 161 -2.61 8.22 3.92
N GLU A 162 -3.04 9.47 3.76
CA GLU A 162 -4.05 9.86 2.77
C GLU A 162 -3.44 10.25 1.43
N TYR A 163 -2.09 10.29 1.31
CA TYR A 163 -1.47 10.81 0.11
C TYR A 163 -1.75 9.96 -1.12
N ARG A 164 -2.39 10.60 -2.10
CA ARG A 164 -2.56 10.08 -3.45
C ARG A 164 -1.64 10.80 -4.43
N LEU A 165 -0.94 10.01 -5.25
CA LEU A 165 -0.16 10.51 -6.36
C LEU A 165 -1.04 10.59 -7.61
N LYS A 166 -1.26 11.81 -8.08
CA LYS A 166 -2.08 12.12 -9.26
C LYS A 166 -1.21 12.55 -10.41
N ILE A 167 -1.23 11.79 -11.50
CA ILE A 167 -0.48 12.06 -12.73
C ILE A 167 -1.48 12.25 -13.89
N PRO A 168 -1.99 13.48 -14.11
CA PRO A 168 -3.09 13.72 -15.04
C PRO A 168 -2.79 13.28 -16.48
N LYS A 169 -1.55 13.44 -16.93
CA LYS A 169 -1.16 13.11 -18.32
C LYS A 169 -1.40 11.65 -18.69
N ILE A 170 -1.22 10.73 -17.74
CA ILE A 170 -1.42 9.29 -17.94
C ILE A 170 -2.67 8.76 -17.24
N ASN A 171 -3.49 9.67 -16.68
CA ASN A 171 -4.76 9.38 -16.02
C ASN A 171 -4.64 8.37 -14.87
N THR A 172 -3.68 8.60 -13.96
CA THR A 172 -3.49 7.77 -12.76
C THR A 172 -3.70 8.60 -11.50
N ASP A 173 -4.40 8.02 -10.53
CA ASP A 173 -4.67 8.58 -9.21
C ASP A 173 -4.72 7.42 -8.22
N ALA A 174 -3.68 7.24 -7.40
CA ALA A 174 -3.56 6.09 -6.50
C ALA A 174 -2.80 6.47 -5.22
N PRO A 175 -3.05 5.78 -4.09
CA PRO A 175 -2.35 6.03 -2.83
C PRO A 175 -0.87 5.68 -2.92
N ILE A 176 -0.05 6.30 -2.07
CA ILE A 176 1.30 5.83 -1.75
C ILE A 176 1.21 4.92 -0.54
N ILE A 177 1.69 3.68 -0.69
CA ILE A 177 1.80 2.72 0.38
C ILE A 177 3.22 2.81 0.92
N PHE A 178 3.37 3.32 2.15
CA PHE A 178 4.67 3.42 2.79
C PHE A 178 5.15 2.05 3.24
N THR A 179 6.42 1.73 2.94
CA THR A 179 7.03 0.47 3.37
C THR A 179 8.21 0.74 4.27
N GLU A 180 8.37 -0.14 5.25
CA GLU A 180 9.36 -0.02 6.31
C GLU A 180 10.62 -0.82 6.00
N THR A 181 10.42 -1.86 5.20
CA THR A 181 11.43 -2.83 4.85
C THR A 181 11.78 -2.74 3.37
N LYS A 182 12.89 -3.38 3.04
CA LYS A 182 13.30 -3.58 1.65
C LYS A 182 12.98 -4.99 1.18
N ASP A 183 12.15 -5.71 1.94
CA ASP A 183 11.77 -7.07 1.62
C ASP A 183 10.91 -7.10 0.36
N GLU A 184 11.20 -8.03 -0.53
CA GLU A 184 10.52 -8.09 -1.83
C GLU A 184 9.05 -8.50 -1.69
N SER A 185 8.71 -9.33 -0.71
CA SER A 185 7.34 -9.78 -0.49
C SER A 185 6.45 -8.66 0.05
N GLU A 186 6.97 -7.84 0.96
CA GLU A 186 6.27 -6.67 1.49
C GLU A 186 6.09 -5.58 0.44
N ILE A 187 7.15 -5.30 -0.35
CA ILE A 187 7.04 -4.36 -1.48
C ILE A 187 6.03 -4.89 -2.50
N TYR A 188 6.04 -6.20 -2.79
CA TYR A 188 5.08 -6.80 -3.71
C TYR A 188 3.65 -6.72 -3.19
N GLU A 189 3.43 -6.87 -1.89
CA GLU A 189 2.12 -6.69 -1.27
C GLU A 189 1.67 -5.23 -1.37
N ALA A 190 2.54 -4.27 -1.02
CA ALA A 190 2.26 -2.84 -1.13
C ALA A 190 1.87 -2.43 -2.57
N LEU A 191 2.50 -3.02 -3.59
CA LEU A 191 2.20 -2.76 -5.00
C LEU A 191 0.79 -3.21 -5.42
N LYS A 192 0.14 -4.11 -4.69
CA LYS A 192 -1.26 -4.49 -4.93
C LYS A 192 -2.24 -3.41 -4.51
N HIS A 193 -1.81 -2.45 -3.70
CA HIS A 193 -2.67 -1.42 -3.10
C HIS A 193 -2.34 0.01 -3.58
N GLY A 194 -1.24 0.21 -4.33
CA GLY A 194 -0.90 1.52 -4.89
C GLY A 194 0.55 1.66 -5.34
N TYR A 195 1.10 2.86 -5.17
CA TYR A 195 2.53 3.12 -5.35
C TYR A 195 3.29 2.72 -4.08
N ALA A 196 4.17 1.72 -4.16
CA ALA A 196 4.96 1.30 -3.01
C ALA A 196 6.16 2.25 -2.82
N HIS A 197 6.17 3.03 -1.74
CA HIS A 197 7.38 3.77 -1.33
C HIS A 197 8.47 2.79 -0.95
N TYR A 198 9.72 3.12 -1.29
CA TYR A 198 10.86 2.29 -0.96
C TYR A 198 11.47 2.71 0.37
N ALA A 199 11.49 1.79 1.33
CA ALA A 199 12.01 2.02 2.67
C ALA A 199 13.40 2.68 2.69
N ASN A 200 13.60 3.57 3.66
CA ASN A 200 14.81 4.36 3.85
C ASN A 200 15.15 5.34 2.71
N THR A 201 14.19 5.62 1.81
CA THR A 201 14.25 6.80 0.93
C THR A 201 13.49 7.96 1.57
N ALA A 202 13.68 9.18 1.07
CA ALA A 202 13.09 10.37 1.71
C ALA A 202 11.56 10.28 1.73
N ILE A 203 10.94 10.85 2.75
CA ILE A 203 9.47 10.96 2.84
C ILE A 203 9.07 12.35 2.33
N PRO A 204 8.06 12.52 1.46
CA PRO A 204 7.61 13.84 1.05
C PRO A 204 7.12 14.68 2.27
N PRO A 205 7.47 15.98 2.40
CA PRO A 205 8.25 16.83 1.49
C PRO A 205 9.73 17.00 1.92
N GLU A 206 10.33 16.02 2.58
CA GLU A 206 11.71 16.07 3.06
C GLU A 206 12.73 16.30 1.95
N THR A 207 13.90 16.80 2.36
CA THR A 207 15.03 16.90 1.45
C THR A 207 15.58 15.51 1.15
N GLY A 208 15.65 15.16 -0.13
CA GLY A 208 16.14 13.87 -0.58
C GLY A 208 15.30 13.35 -1.73
N THR A 209 15.57 12.12 -2.14
CA THR A 209 14.77 11.46 -3.18
C THR A 209 13.85 10.46 -2.51
N THR A 210 12.55 10.72 -2.56
CA THR A 210 11.50 9.74 -2.35
C THR A 210 11.48 8.81 -3.55
N VAL A 211 11.53 7.51 -3.33
CA VAL A 211 11.45 6.53 -4.42
C VAL A 211 10.17 5.73 -4.25
N ILE A 212 9.40 5.62 -5.33
CA ILE A 212 8.21 4.79 -5.37
C ILE A 212 8.29 3.79 -6.52
N PHE A 213 7.71 2.62 -6.29
CA PHE A 213 7.52 1.56 -7.27
C PHE A 213 6.04 1.40 -7.64
N CYS A 214 5.80 0.85 -8.81
CA CYS A 214 4.45 0.57 -9.34
C CYS A 214 4.53 -0.51 -10.42
N HIS A 215 3.46 -1.28 -10.57
CA HIS A 215 3.37 -2.28 -11.64
C HIS A 215 3.09 -1.63 -12.99
N SER A 216 3.82 -2.05 -14.04
CA SER A 216 3.53 -1.67 -15.42
C SER A 216 2.54 -2.62 -16.10
N SER A 217 2.34 -3.82 -15.55
CA SER A 217 1.39 -4.82 -16.03
C SER A 217 1.05 -5.82 -14.92
N GLY A 218 -0.21 -6.28 -14.90
CA GLY A 218 -0.63 -7.41 -14.06
C GLY A 218 -0.07 -8.74 -14.54
N ARG A 219 -0.12 -9.75 -13.65
CA ARG A 219 0.17 -11.14 -14.04
C ARG A 219 -0.93 -11.66 -14.97
N PHE A 220 -0.59 -12.65 -15.80
CA PHE A 220 -1.56 -13.37 -16.62
C PHE A 220 -2.68 -13.94 -15.72
N GLY A 221 -3.90 -13.40 -15.83
CA GLY A 221 -5.08 -13.86 -15.10
C GLY A 221 -5.40 -13.12 -13.79
N SER A 222 -4.56 -12.19 -13.34
CA SER A 222 -4.82 -11.33 -12.19
C SER A 222 -4.96 -9.88 -12.70
N LYS A 223 -6.07 -9.21 -12.36
CA LYS A 223 -6.25 -7.77 -12.59
C LYS A 223 -6.54 -7.12 -11.24
N GLY A 224 -5.49 -6.93 -10.44
CA GLY A 224 -5.56 -5.99 -9.32
C GLY A 224 -5.80 -4.58 -9.84
N GLU A 225 -6.47 -3.75 -9.05
CA GLU A 225 -6.81 -2.36 -9.42
C GLU A 225 -5.57 -1.54 -9.84
N TYR A 226 -4.41 -1.84 -9.24
CA TYR A 226 -3.15 -1.09 -9.42
C TYR A 226 -2.10 -1.79 -10.29
N ASP A 227 -2.45 -2.93 -10.91
CA ASP A 227 -1.52 -3.77 -11.70
C ASP A 227 -0.95 -3.06 -12.94
N THR A 228 -1.62 -2.02 -13.43
CA THR A 228 -1.21 -1.27 -14.62
C THR A 228 -0.91 0.20 -14.33
N LEU A 229 -0.71 0.55 -13.05
CA LEU A 229 -0.53 1.93 -12.61
C LEU A 229 0.60 2.66 -13.33
N CYS A 230 1.65 1.93 -13.71
CA CYS A 230 2.78 2.46 -14.47
C CYS A 230 2.90 1.91 -15.90
N ALA A 231 1.79 1.47 -16.50
CA ALA A 231 1.77 0.99 -17.87
C ALA A 231 2.13 2.09 -18.90
N LYS A 232 1.96 3.37 -18.54
CA LYS A 232 2.10 4.54 -19.42
C LYS A 232 3.13 5.56 -18.97
N VAL A 233 3.98 5.25 -17.99
CA VAL A 233 4.96 6.22 -17.47
C VAL A 233 6.03 6.61 -18.49
N ASP A 234 6.15 5.88 -19.60
CA ASP A 234 6.95 6.22 -20.78
C ASP A 234 6.33 7.33 -21.65
N GLU A 235 5.04 7.63 -21.49
CA GLU A 235 4.39 8.80 -22.11
C GLU A 235 4.73 10.12 -21.40
N LEU A 236 5.35 10.06 -20.21
CA LEU A 236 5.81 11.24 -19.49
C LEU A 236 7.08 11.82 -20.13
N GLU A 237 7.21 13.14 -20.04
CA GLU A 237 8.28 13.92 -20.63
C GLU A 237 8.76 15.00 -19.65
N ARG A 238 9.96 15.51 -19.88
CA ARG A 238 10.49 16.63 -19.09
C ARG A 238 9.55 17.82 -19.17
N GLY A 239 9.15 18.33 -18.01
CA GLY A 239 8.26 19.48 -17.88
C GLY A 239 6.84 19.13 -17.46
N ASP A 240 6.41 17.87 -17.63
CA ASP A 240 5.12 17.39 -17.12
C ASP A 240 5.04 17.56 -15.60
N VAL A 241 3.82 17.72 -15.12
CA VAL A 241 3.52 17.99 -13.70
C VAL A 241 2.59 16.93 -13.15
N PHE A 242 2.83 16.55 -11.91
CA PHE A 242 1.96 15.69 -11.12
C PHE A 242 1.92 16.18 -9.67
N THR A 243 0.93 15.72 -8.92
CA THR A 243 0.68 16.19 -7.55
C THR A 243 0.61 15.04 -6.57
N LEU A 244 1.08 15.30 -5.36
CA LEU A 244 0.90 14.45 -4.20
C LEU A 244 -0.07 15.17 -3.26
N GLU A 245 -1.25 14.60 -3.01
CA GLU A 245 -2.37 15.25 -2.32
C GLU A 245 -2.91 14.36 -1.20
N GLY A 246 -3.06 14.89 0.01
CA GLY A 246 -3.55 14.19 1.21
C GLY A 246 -4.01 15.22 2.24
N GLY A 247 -5.16 15.01 2.89
CA GLY A 247 -5.82 15.99 3.75
C GLY A 247 -5.91 17.38 3.13
N ASN A 248 -5.31 18.37 3.79
CA ASN A 248 -5.23 19.76 3.29
C ASN A 248 -3.91 20.07 2.57
N THR A 249 -3.06 19.07 2.38
CA THR A 249 -1.71 19.23 1.85
C THR A 249 -1.64 18.85 0.37
N LYS A 250 -0.88 19.65 -0.39
CA LYS A 250 -0.65 19.42 -1.82
C LYS A 250 0.76 19.80 -2.21
N PHE A 251 1.54 18.82 -2.68
CA PHE A 251 2.86 19.04 -3.26
C PHE A 251 2.82 18.90 -4.78
N GLU A 252 3.39 19.87 -5.49
CA GLU A 252 3.54 19.80 -6.95
C GLU A 252 4.95 19.38 -7.32
N TYR A 253 5.07 18.38 -8.20
CA TYR A 253 6.34 17.89 -8.74
C TYR A 253 6.37 18.06 -10.24
N ARG A 254 7.56 18.38 -10.77
CA ARG A 254 7.82 18.52 -12.20
C ARG A 254 8.83 17.49 -12.67
N VAL A 255 8.49 16.75 -13.74
CA VAL A 255 9.36 15.78 -14.38
C VAL A 255 10.61 16.47 -14.94
N THR A 256 11.77 15.96 -14.57
CA THR A 256 13.08 16.45 -15.01
C THR A 256 13.72 15.55 -16.06
N SER A 257 13.44 14.25 -16.03
CA SER A 257 13.89 13.28 -17.04
C SER A 257 13.10 11.97 -16.97
N VAL A 258 12.95 11.30 -18.12
CA VAL A 258 12.45 9.92 -18.21
C VAL A 258 13.48 9.08 -18.98
N LYS A 259 13.82 7.91 -18.45
CA LYS A 259 14.78 6.97 -19.05
C LYS A 259 14.36 5.53 -18.78
N ASN A 260 14.43 4.67 -19.80
CA ASN A 260 13.86 3.32 -19.80
C ASN A 260 14.88 2.20 -20.09
N ASP A 261 16.17 2.52 -20.00
CA ASP A 261 17.29 1.64 -20.35
C ASP A 261 18.10 1.18 -19.13
N TYR A 262 17.63 1.47 -17.91
CA TYR A 262 18.32 1.06 -16.69
C TYR A 262 18.35 -0.46 -16.54
N ASP A 263 19.53 -0.98 -16.22
CA ASP A 263 19.65 -2.35 -15.74
C ASP A 263 19.00 -2.48 -14.36
N PRO A 264 18.18 -3.51 -14.08
CA PRO A 264 17.53 -3.67 -12.78
C PRO A 264 18.50 -3.63 -11.59
N ALA A 265 19.75 -4.09 -11.79
CA ALA A 265 20.79 -4.07 -10.77
C ALA A 265 21.62 -2.78 -10.75
N ASP A 266 21.33 -1.77 -11.59
CA ASP A 266 22.11 -0.54 -11.64
C ASP A 266 21.85 0.33 -10.39
N PRO A 267 22.85 0.55 -9.52
CA PRO A 267 22.66 1.39 -8.33
C PRO A 267 22.30 2.84 -8.67
N LYS A 268 22.53 3.31 -9.91
CA LYS A 268 22.16 4.67 -10.36
C LYS A 268 20.65 4.88 -10.47
N ILE A 269 19.86 3.82 -10.38
CA ILE A 269 18.41 3.88 -10.20
C ILE A 269 18.09 4.71 -8.94
N PHE A 270 18.86 4.51 -7.86
CA PHE A 270 18.73 5.26 -6.62
C PHE A 270 19.68 6.45 -6.63
N ARG A 271 19.13 7.66 -6.61
CA ARG A 271 19.90 8.90 -6.51
C ARG A 271 19.66 9.54 -5.15
N LYS A 272 20.70 10.17 -4.60
CA LYS A 272 20.56 11.11 -3.47
C LYS A 272 20.57 12.54 -4.00
N THR A 273 19.66 13.36 -3.50
CA THR A 273 19.54 14.77 -3.82
C THR A 273 19.53 15.59 -2.55
N ASN A 274 19.85 16.88 -2.65
CA ASN A 274 19.68 17.86 -1.58
C ASN A 274 18.45 18.76 -1.84
N ARG A 275 17.50 18.25 -2.61
CA ARG A 275 16.20 18.86 -2.90
C ARG A 275 15.11 17.81 -2.69
N PRO A 276 13.88 18.19 -2.37
CA PRO A 276 12.74 17.29 -2.36
C PRO A 276 12.43 16.79 -3.77
N ASN A 277 12.75 15.52 -4.02
CA ASN A 277 12.56 14.83 -5.29
C ASN A 277 11.65 13.62 -5.09
N LEU A 278 10.89 13.26 -6.13
CA LEU A 278 10.10 12.03 -6.17
C LEU A 278 10.42 11.30 -7.47
N ASP A 279 11.02 10.12 -7.37
CA ASP A 279 11.38 9.29 -8.52
C ASP A 279 10.40 8.10 -8.59
N ILE A 280 9.77 7.92 -9.76
CA ILE A 280 8.84 6.81 -10.05
C ILE A 280 9.59 5.74 -10.83
N ILE A 281 9.53 4.49 -10.37
CA ILE A 281 10.31 3.38 -10.93
C ILE A 281 9.40 2.21 -11.27
N SER A 282 9.52 1.68 -12.48
CA SER A 282 8.74 0.52 -12.91
C SER A 282 9.52 -0.41 -13.84
N CYS A 283 8.99 -1.60 -14.06
CA CYS A 283 9.50 -2.57 -15.02
C CYS A 283 9.26 -2.11 -16.46
N TYR A 284 10.24 -2.33 -17.33
CA TYR A 284 10.17 -1.95 -18.74
C TYR A 284 10.86 -2.98 -19.65
N PRO A 285 10.38 -3.20 -20.89
CA PRO A 285 9.07 -2.80 -21.42
C PRO A 285 7.90 -3.38 -20.61
N VAL A 286 6.71 -2.79 -20.77
CA VAL A 286 5.45 -3.29 -20.18
C VAL A 286 5.30 -4.79 -20.42
N GLY A 287 4.92 -5.56 -19.39
CA GLY A 287 4.81 -7.03 -19.49
C GLY A 287 6.13 -7.79 -19.31
N THR A 288 7.25 -7.09 -19.11
CA THR A 288 8.58 -7.70 -18.91
C THR A 288 9.28 -7.06 -17.73
N ASN A 289 10.36 -7.67 -17.22
CA ASN A 289 11.18 -7.13 -16.14
C ASN A 289 12.64 -6.89 -16.55
N HIS A 290 12.93 -6.87 -17.86
CA HIS A 290 14.30 -6.83 -18.40
C HIS A 290 15.06 -5.55 -18.08
N LYS A 291 14.36 -4.42 -18.03
CA LYS A 291 14.90 -3.10 -17.73
C LYS A 291 14.00 -2.37 -16.74
N ARG A 292 14.47 -1.22 -16.29
CA ARG A 292 13.69 -0.29 -15.48
C ARG A 292 13.48 1.03 -16.23
N ILE A 293 12.27 1.54 -16.11
CA ILE A 293 11.95 2.93 -16.41
C ILE A 293 12.00 3.73 -15.12
N VAL A 294 12.70 4.87 -15.17
CA VAL A 294 12.84 5.81 -14.05
C VAL A 294 12.40 7.19 -14.54
N VAL A 295 11.32 7.68 -13.94
CA VAL A 295 10.83 9.06 -14.09
C VAL A 295 11.37 9.85 -12.91
N ARG A 296 12.20 10.85 -13.18
CA ARG A 296 12.78 11.70 -12.14
C ARG A 296 12.04 13.01 -12.05
N SER A 297 11.70 13.46 -10.85
CA SER A 297 11.02 14.74 -10.65
C SER A 297 11.61 15.55 -9.51
N GLU A 298 11.32 16.84 -9.50
CA GLU A 298 11.66 17.77 -8.41
C GLU A 298 10.41 18.52 -7.98
N MET A 299 10.23 18.73 -6.68
CA MET A 299 9.13 19.53 -6.14
C MET A 299 9.28 21.00 -6.57
N VAL A 300 8.19 21.59 -7.06
CA VAL A 300 8.12 22.98 -7.52
C VAL A 300 7.22 23.86 -6.65
N GLN A 301 6.31 23.25 -5.88
CA GLN A 301 5.46 23.96 -4.92
C GLN A 301 5.19 23.09 -3.67
N LYS A 302 5.16 23.77 -2.52
CA LYS A 302 4.71 23.24 -1.23
C LYS A 302 3.33 23.77 -0.90
#